data_AF-A0A9Q1QRS1-F1
#
_entry.id   AF-A0A9Q1QRS1-F1
#
_cell.length_a   1.000
_cell.length_b   1.000
_cell.length_c   1.000
_cell.angle_alpha   90.00
_cell.angle_beta   90.00
_cell.angle_gamma   90.00
#
_symmetry.space_group_name_H-M   'P 1'
#
loop_
_entity.id
_entity.type
_entity.pdbx_description
1 polymer ?
#
loop_
_entity_poly.entity_id
_entity_poly.type
_entity_poly.pdbx_seq_one_letter_code
_entity_poly.pdbx_strand_id
1 'polypeptide(L)'
;MTQIIQRHRLHVDNLDKVERPLVQVQADEDSICATLTKELEKKTRELSCIHGKGLEELSLEELIRLERQIERGQSRLRRAKGERLRKEIVALKGKELQYMKENEKLKEKKNGMSTERVSLLRFIQTASSESEIHVPSSAMTPLPLSPPQYDTSLRLGLPVHTGS
;
A
#
# COMPACT_ATOMS: atom_id res chain seq x y z
N MET A 1 -40.94 -66.79 22.36
CA MET A 1 -39.47 -66.91 22.10
C MET A 1 -39.11 -66.59 20.65
N THR A 2 -39.87 -67.08 19.66
CA THR A 2 -39.64 -66.87 18.21
C THR A 2 -39.71 -65.41 17.75
N GLN A 3 -40.63 -64.60 18.27
CA GLN A 3 -40.73 -63.17 17.88
C GLN A 3 -39.50 -62.34 18.26
N ILE A 4 -38.81 -62.69 19.35
CA ILE A 4 -37.61 -61.99 19.81
C ILE A 4 -36.45 -62.28 18.85
N ILE A 5 -36.31 -63.55 18.44
CA ILE A 5 -35.30 -63.99 17.46
C ILE A 5 -35.54 -63.29 16.11
N GLN A 6 -36.79 -63.18 15.69
CA GLN A 6 -37.14 -62.51 14.44
C GLN A 6 -36.83 -61.02 14.48
N ARG A 7 -37.14 -60.31 15.58
CA ARG A 7 -36.74 -58.91 15.75
C ARG A 7 -35.23 -58.73 15.73
N HIS A 8 -34.48 -59.64 16.35
CA HIS A 8 -33.02 -59.56 16.36
C HIS A 8 -32.43 -59.73 14.95
N ARG A 9 -32.92 -60.69 14.17
CA ARG A 9 -32.51 -60.86 12.76
C ARG A 9 -32.78 -59.61 11.92
N LEU A 10 -33.98 -59.02 12.06
CA LEU A 10 -34.30 -57.77 11.37
C LEU A 10 -33.36 -56.63 11.77
N HIS A 11 -32.98 -56.54 13.05
CA HIS A 11 -32.02 -55.53 13.51
C HIS A 11 -30.61 -55.74 12.93
N VAL A 12 -30.13 -56.98 12.89
CA VAL A 12 -28.82 -57.31 12.30
C VAL A 12 -28.83 -57.02 10.80
N ASP A 13 -29.86 -57.44 10.07
CA ASP A 13 -29.99 -57.16 8.63
C ASP A 13 -30.07 -55.66 8.34
N ASN A 14 -30.71 -54.88 9.22
CA ASN A 14 -30.77 -53.42 9.08
C ASN A 14 -29.46 -52.74 9.44
N LEU A 15 -28.69 -53.26 10.40
CA LEU A 15 -27.36 -52.76 10.74
C LEU A 15 -26.38 -52.99 9.57
N ASP A 16 -26.38 -54.21 9.01
CA ASP A 16 -25.55 -54.57 7.84
C ASP A 16 -25.85 -53.68 6.62
N LYS A 17 -27.13 -53.33 6.42
CA LYS A 17 -27.58 -52.42 5.35
C LYS A 17 -27.12 -50.98 5.53
N VAL A 18 -26.79 -50.55 6.76
CA VAL A 18 -26.33 -49.18 7.05
C VAL A 18 -24.80 -49.13 7.14
N GLU A 19 -24.19 -50.15 7.73
CA GLU A 19 -22.74 -50.26 7.91
C GLU A 19 -22.03 -50.40 6.56
N ARG A 20 -22.57 -51.19 5.62
CA ARG A 20 -21.95 -51.36 4.29
C ARG A 20 -21.92 -50.06 3.47
N PRO A 21 -23.01 -49.27 3.34
CA PRO A 21 -22.94 -47.94 2.74
C PRO A 21 -22.00 -46.99 3.47
N LEU A 22 -21.96 -47.01 4.80
CA LEU A 22 -21.09 -46.13 5.58
C LEU A 22 -19.61 -46.43 5.35
N VAL A 23 -19.24 -47.72 5.34
CA VAL A 23 -17.88 -48.17 4.99
C VAL A 23 -17.52 -47.79 3.55
N GLN A 24 -18.47 -47.87 2.61
CA GLN A 24 -18.23 -47.48 1.23
C GLN A 24 -18.03 -45.97 1.08
N VAL A 25 -18.85 -45.16 1.76
CA VAL A 25 -18.68 -43.70 1.82
C VAL A 25 -17.35 -43.31 2.46
N GLN A 26 -16.95 -43.97 3.55
CA GLN A 26 -15.65 -43.74 4.19
C GLN A 26 -14.48 -44.11 3.27
N ALA A 27 -14.56 -45.24 2.56
CA ALA A 27 -13.54 -45.63 1.60
C ALA A 27 -13.44 -44.65 0.41
N ASP A 28 -14.57 -44.10 -0.04
CA ASP A 28 -14.61 -43.06 -1.07
C ASP A 28 -13.99 -41.74 -0.55
N GLU A 29 -14.30 -41.33 0.68
CA GLU A 29 -13.71 -40.16 1.33
C GLU A 29 -12.20 -40.31 1.53
N ASP A 30 -11.74 -41.48 1.99
CA ASP A 30 -10.31 -41.79 2.16
C ASP A 30 -9.57 -41.77 0.83
N SER A 31 -10.21 -42.28 -0.24
CA SER A 31 -9.68 -42.22 -1.61
C SER A 31 -9.53 -40.78 -2.08
N ILE A 32 -10.55 -39.94 -1.87
CA ILE A 32 -10.52 -38.51 -2.21
C ILE A 32 -9.42 -37.81 -1.39
N CYS A 33 -9.33 -38.05 -0.10
CA CYS A 33 -8.30 -37.48 0.77
C CYS A 33 -6.88 -37.87 0.33
N ALA A 34 -6.69 -39.15 -0.01
CA ALA A 34 -5.41 -39.64 -0.53
C ALA A 34 -5.03 -38.99 -1.86
N THR A 35 -5.98 -38.78 -2.77
CA THR A 35 -5.70 -38.07 -4.04
C THR A 35 -5.34 -36.60 -3.83
N LEU A 36 -6.07 -35.88 -2.96
CA LEU A 36 -5.78 -34.49 -2.62
C LEU A 36 -4.41 -34.35 -1.94
N THR A 37 -4.08 -35.27 -1.02
CA THR A 37 -2.77 -35.28 -0.34
C THR A 37 -1.63 -35.46 -1.33
N LYS A 38 -1.77 -36.40 -2.28
CA LYS A 38 -0.78 -36.59 -3.36
C LYS A 38 -0.63 -35.35 -4.25
N GLU A 39 -1.73 -34.67 -4.56
CA GLU A 39 -1.68 -33.42 -5.33
C GLU A 39 -0.96 -32.32 -4.55
N LEU A 40 -1.24 -32.20 -3.25
CA LEU A 40 -0.60 -31.22 -2.37
C LEU A 40 0.89 -31.47 -2.24
N GLU A 41 1.31 -32.73 -2.06
CA GLU A 41 2.72 -33.13 -2.07
C GLU A 41 3.40 -32.78 -3.39
N LYS A 42 2.74 -33.08 -4.51
CA LYS A 42 3.23 -32.73 -5.85
C LYS A 42 3.40 -31.23 -6.01
N LYS A 43 2.40 -30.42 -5.63
CA LYS A 43 2.46 -28.95 -5.70
C LYS A 43 3.54 -28.37 -4.80
N THR A 44 3.70 -28.92 -3.61
CA THR A 44 4.75 -28.53 -2.66
C THR A 44 6.13 -28.82 -3.22
N ARG A 45 6.32 -29.97 -3.89
CA ARG A 45 7.55 -30.30 -4.61
C ARG A 45 7.78 -29.34 -5.78
N GLU A 46 6.78 -29.13 -6.64
CA GLU A 46 6.87 -28.18 -7.77
C GLU A 46 7.30 -26.77 -7.30
N LEU A 47 6.71 -26.28 -6.20
CA LEU A 47 7.10 -25.01 -5.60
C LEU A 47 8.54 -25.04 -5.09
N SER A 48 8.96 -26.10 -4.40
CA SER A 48 10.33 -26.24 -3.91
C SER A 48 11.35 -26.22 -5.05
N CYS A 49 11.06 -26.89 -6.17
CA CYS A 49 11.89 -26.86 -7.37
C CYS A 49 11.98 -25.46 -7.99
N ILE A 50 10.87 -24.71 -8.05
CA ILE A 50 10.88 -23.29 -8.50
C ILE A 50 11.78 -22.42 -7.62
N HIS A 51 11.93 -22.75 -6.33
CA HIS A 51 12.85 -22.10 -5.40
C HIS A 51 14.29 -22.66 -5.45
N GLY A 52 14.59 -23.57 -6.37
CA GLY A 52 15.92 -24.16 -6.55
C GLY A 52 16.27 -25.27 -5.56
N LYS A 53 15.28 -25.92 -4.93
CA LYS A 53 15.50 -27.06 -4.01
C LYS A 53 15.14 -28.38 -4.69
N GLY A 54 15.90 -29.45 -4.38
CA GLY A 54 15.63 -30.80 -4.89
C GLY A 54 15.73 -30.88 -6.41
N LEU A 55 16.71 -30.19 -7.00
CA LEU A 55 16.92 -30.18 -8.45
C LEU A 55 17.63 -31.44 -8.93
N GLU A 56 18.33 -32.13 -8.03
CA GLU A 56 19.08 -33.36 -8.27
C GLU A 56 18.19 -34.52 -8.70
N GLU A 57 16.89 -34.48 -8.35
CA GLU A 57 15.89 -35.48 -8.72
C GLU A 57 15.31 -35.26 -10.13
N LEU A 58 15.61 -34.13 -10.77
CA LEU A 58 15.08 -33.76 -12.09
C LEU A 58 16.01 -34.21 -13.22
N SER A 59 15.42 -34.66 -14.32
CA SER A 59 16.16 -34.85 -15.57
C SER A 59 16.55 -33.51 -16.20
N LEU A 60 17.54 -33.54 -17.10
CA LEU A 60 17.99 -32.33 -17.81
C LEU A 60 16.84 -31.64 -18.57
N GLU A 61 15.97 -32.40 -19.23
CA GLU A 61 14.82 -31.84 -19.95
C GLU A 61 13.83 -31.17 -19.01
N GLU A 62 13.58 -31.77 -17.83
CA GLU A 62 12.70 -31.17 -16.82
C GLU A 62 13.30 -29.89 -16.24
N LEU A 63 14.61 -29.86 -16.04
CA LEU A 63 15.33 -28.68 -15.56
C LEU A 63 15.25 -27.52 -16.57
N ILE A 64 15.46 -27.82 -17.87
CA ILE A 64 15.30 -26.84 -18.96
C ILE A 64 13.85 -26.33 -19.02
N ARG A 65 12.86 -27.21 -18.86
CA ARG A 65 11.45 -26.81 -18.82
C ARG A 65 11.15 -25.90 -17.64
N LEU A 66 11.69 -26.21 -16.47
CA LEU A 66 11.54 -25.42 -15.24
C LEU A 66 12.16 -24.03 -15.41
N GLU A 67 13.40 -23.96 -15.92
CA GLU A 67 14.10 -22.70 -16.19
C GLU A 67 13.28 -21.80 -17.13
N ARG A 68 12.85 -22.32 -18.28
CA ARG A 68 12.00 -21.57 -19.23
C ARG A 68 10.70 -21.07 -18.59
N GLN A 69 10.10 -21.86 -17.69
CA GLN A 69 8.89 -21.44 -16.97
C GLN A 69 9.18 -20.27 -16.03
N ILE A 70 10.28 -20.35 -15.27
CA ILE A 70 10.71 -19.30 -14.34
C ILE A 70 11.04 -18.03 -15.11
N GLU A 71 11.84 -18.11 -16.18
CA GLU A 71 12.22 -16.97 -17.02
C GLU A 71 10.98 -16.26 -17.60
N ARG A 72 10.03 -17.02 -18.15
CA ARG A 72 8.76 -16.46 -18.65
C ARG A 72 7.99 -15.75 -17.53
N GLY A 73 7.91 -16.36 -16.34
CA GLY A 73 7.26 -15.76 -15.17
C GLY A 73 7.91 -14.46 -14.75
N GLN A 74 9.24 -14.45 -14.63
CA GLN A 74 10.02 -13.27 -14.27
C GLN A 74 9.92 -12.16 -15.32
N SER A 75 9.94 -12.50 -16.60
CA SER A 75 9.76 -11.53 -17.69
C SER A 75 8.41 -10.82 -17.61
N ARG A 76 7.32 -11.57 -17.41
CA ARG A 76 5.98 -11.01 -17.19
C ARG A 76 5.94 -10.11 -15.94
N LEU A 77 6.50 -10.58 -14.83
CA LEU A 77 6.52 -9.81 -13.57
C LEU A 77 7.29 -8.49 -13.73
N ARG A 78 8.46 -8.53 -14.36
CA ARG A 78 9.29 -7.34 -14.62
C ARG A 78 8.55 -6.35 -15.50
N ARG A 79 7.90 -6.81 -16.57
CA ARG A 79 7.07 -5.97 -17.45
C ARG A 79 5.94 -5.29 -16.67
N ALA A 80 5.17 -6.05 -15.90
CA ALA A 80 4.04 -5.52 -15.13
C ALA A 80 4.50 -4.49 -14.07
N LYS A 81 5.57 -4.81 -13.32
CA LYS A 81 6.15 -3.86 -12.35
C LYS A 81 6.66 -2.60 -13.03
N GLY A 82 7.37 -2.73 -14.16
CA GLY A 82 7.88 -1.59 -14.93
C GLY A 82 6.76 -0.71 -15.47
N GLU A 83 5.68 -1.30 -15.98
CA GLU A 83 4.52 -0.55 -16.46
C GLU A 83 3.84 0.22 -15.32
N ARG A 84 3.65 -0.42 -14.15
CA ARG A 84 3.07 0.23 -12.98
C ARG A 84 3.90 1.43 -12.54
N LEU A 85 5.22 1.27 -12.43
CA LEU A 85 6.13 2.36 -12.07
C LEU A 85 6.10 3.49 -13.10
N ARG A 86 6.11 3.16 -14.40
CA ARG A 86 6.03 4.16 -15.47
C ARG A 86 4.75 4.98 -15.39
N LYS A 87 3.60 4.33 -15.14
CA LYS A 87 2.31 5.02 -14.95
C LYS A 87 2.36 5.98 -13.77
N GLU A 88 2.93 5.55 -12.65
CA GLU A 88 3.08 6.40 -11.45
C GLU A 88 3.98 7.62 -11.72
N ILE A 89 5.12 7.42 -12.40
CA ILE A 89 6.03 8.52 -12.79
C ILE A 89 5.29 9.55 -13.64
N VAL A 90 4.53 9.10 -14.65
CA VAL A 90 3.77 10.00 -15.53
C VAL A 90 2.71 10.77 -14.72
N ALA A 91 1.99 10.09 -13.83
CA ALA A 91 0.99 10.73 -12.98
C ALA A 91 1.61 11.79 -12.05
N LEU A 92 2.74 11.49 -11.42
CA LEU A 92 3.44 12.41 -10.54
C LEU A 92 4.01 13.62 -11.29
N LYS A 93 4.64 13.42 -12.46
CA LYS A 93 5.09 14.53 -13.31
C LYS A 93 3.94 15.43 -13.76
N GLY A 94 2.78 14.85 -14.05
CA GLY A 94 1.58 15.63 -14.35
C GLY A 94 1.16 16.53 -13.20
N LYS A 95 1.14 15.99 -11.97
CA LYS A 95 0.83 16.75 -10.75
C LYS A 95 1.87 17.83 -10.47
N GLU A 96 3.16 17.52 -10.63
CA GLU A 96 4.25 18.49 -10.48
C GLU A 96 4.04 19.71 -11.40
N LEU A 97 3.75 19.48 -12.68
CA LEU A 97 3.48 20.56 -13.62
C LEU A 97 2.24 21.37 -13.25
N GLN A 98 1.18 20.70 -12.78
CA GLN A 98 -0.04 21.37 -12.32
C GLN A 98 0.25 22.27 -11.12
N TYR A 99 0.96 21.77 -10.11
CA TYR A 99 1.30 22.53 -8.91
C TYR A 99 2.27 23.67 -9.20
N MET A 100 3.22 23.52 -10.11
CA MET A 100 4.09 24.63 -10.52
C MET A 100 3.28 25.79 -11.11
N LYS A 101 2.33 25.50 -12.01
CA LYS A 101 1.45 26.52 -12.61
C LYS A 101 0.56 27.20 -11.57
N GLU A 102 -0.02 26.42 -10.67
CA GLU A 102 -0.89 26.96 -9.62
C GLU A 102 -0.10 27.82 -8.62
N ASN A 103 1.08 27.37 -8.20
CA ASN A 103 1.96 28.13 -7.32
C ASN A 103 2.43 29.44 -7.96
N GLU A 104 2.75 29.44 -9.26
CA GLU A 104 3.10 30.65 -10.00
C GLU A 104 1.95 31.66 -9.99
N LYS A 105 0.73 31.22 -10.35
CA LYS A 105 -0.47 32.05 -10.32
C LYS A 105 -0.77 32.62 -8.93
N LEU A 106 -0.59 31.81 -7.88
CA LEU A 106 -0.77 32.26 -6.50
C LEU A 106 0.27 33.29 -6.09
N LYS A 107 1.53 33.13 -6.53
CA LYS A 107 2.62 34.09 -6.28
C LYS A 107 2.34 35.42 -6.97
N GLU A 108 1.87 35.42 -8.21
CA GLU A 108 1.42 36.62 -8.92
C GLU A 108 0.28 37.33 -8.18
N LYS A 109 -0.76 36.60 -7.79
CA LYS A 109 -1.90 37.17 -7.05
C LYS A 109 -1.46 37.78 -5.71
N LYS A 110 -0.58 37.10 -4.97
CA LYS A 110 -0.02 37.61 -3.71
C LYS A 110 0.73 38.93 -3.94
N ASN A 111 1.56 38.98 -4.97
CA ASN A 111 2.35 40.17 -5.29
C ASN A 111 1.47 41.33 -5.76
N GLY A 112 0.45 41.06 -6.58
CA GLY A 112 -0.55 42.05 -7.01
C GLY A 112 -1.29 42.67 -5.82
N MET A 113 -1.84 41.85 -4.92
CA MET A 113 -2.53 42.32 -3.71
C MET A 113 -1.61 43.13 -2.78
N SER A 114 -0.34 42.73 -2.64
CA SER A 114 0.63 43.48 -1.85
C SER A 114 0.92 44.85 -2.47
N THR A 115 1.01 44.92 -3.79
CA THR A 115 1.25 46.18 -4.52
C THR A 115 0.05 47.11 -4.40
N GLU A 116 -1.17 46.61 -4.55
CA GLU A 116 -2.41 47.39 -4.37
C GLU A 116 -2.54 47.93 -2.94
N ARG A 117 -2.22 47.12 -1.92
CA ARG A 117 -2.22 47.57 -0.52
C ARG A 117 -1.20 48.68 -0.26
N VAL A 118 0.00 48.57 -0.82
CA VAL A 118 1.03 49.63 -0.72
C VAL A 118 0.60 50.90 -1.45
N SER A 119 -0.01 50.77 -2.62
CA SER A 119 -0.55 51.92 -3.39
C SER A 119 -1.69 52.62 -2.64
N LEU A 120 -2.62 51.87 -2.04
CA LEU A 120 -3.70 52.45 -1.22
C LEU A 120 -3.17 53.16 0.03
N LEU A 121 -2.20 52.56 0.74
CA LEU A 121 -1.57 53.21 1.90
C LEU A 121 -0.87 54.51 1.51
N ARG A 122 -0.16 54.52 0.37
CA ARG A 122 0.47 55.73 -0.16
C ARG A 122 -0.56 56.81 -0.50
N PHE A 123 -1.67 56.43 -1.13
CA PHE A 123 -2.76 57.34 -1.49
C PHE A 123 -3.41 57.98 -0.26
N ILE A 124 -3.68 57.19 0.79
CA ILE A 124 -4.21 57.70 2.06
C ILE A 124 -3.22 58.66 2.72
N GLN A 125 -1.92 58.36 2.68
CA GLN A 125 -0.89 59.21 3.29
C GLN A 125 -0.69 60.54 2.54
N THR A 126 -0.81 60.54 1.20
CA THR A 126 -0.80 61.77 0.41
C THR A 126 -2.07 62.59 0.62
N ALA A 127 -3.25 61.96 0.68
CA ALA A 127 -4.50 62.65 0.97
C ALA A 127 -4.56 63.22 2.39
N SER A 128 -3.93 62.54 3.37
CA SER A 128 -3.79 63.04 4.74
C SER A 128 -2.80 64.20 4.86
N SER A 129 -1.92 64.40 3.87
CA SER A 129 -0.95 65.50 3.84
C SER A 129 -1.53 66.78 3.22
N GLU A 130 -2.70 66.72 2.56
CA GLU A 130 -3.40 67.90 2.02
C GLU A 130 -4.30 68.60 3.05
N SER A 131 -4.42 68.06 4.26
CA SER A 131 -5.06 68.74 5.41
C SER A 131 -3.98 69.46 6.23
N GLU A 132 -3.51 70.60 5.73
CA GLU A 132 -2.68 71.51 6.52
C GLU A 132 -3.47 72.09 7.70
N ILE A 133 -3.25 71.54 8.90
CA ILE A 133 -3.24 72.33 10.13
C ILE A 133 -1.87 72.14 10.76
N HIS A 134 -1.06 73.17 10.63
CA HIS A 134 0.29 73.32 11.13
C HIS A 134 0.41 73.01 12.64
N VAL A 135 1.20 71.99 13.00
CA VAL A 135 1.80 71.85 14.34
C VAL A 135 3.22 71.28 14.21
N PRO A 136 4.26 71.92 14.78
CA PRO A 136 5.64 71.56 14.51
C PRO A 136 6.18 70.42 15.40
N SER A 137 6.99 69.60 14.73
CA SER A 137 7.99 68.62 15.17
C SER A 137 8.54 68.70 16.60
N SER A 138 8.56 67.57 17.30
CA SER A 138 9.61 67.21 18.26
C SER A 138 9.72 65.70 18.47
N ALA A 139 10.96 65.25 18.60
CA ALA A 139 11.45 63.90 18.91
C ALA A 139 11.48 62.86 17.77
N MET A 140 12.50 63.00 16.91
CA MET A 140 13.12 61.85 16.27
C MET A 140 14.01 61.11 17.28
N THR A 141 13.61 59.88 17.64
CA THR A 141 14.55 58.83 18.07
C THR A 141 14.23 57.58 17.23
N PRO A 142 15.11 57.16 16.31
CA PRO A 142 14.93 55.89 15.61
C PRO A 142 15.35 54.77 16.56
N LEU A 143 14.36 54.06 17.13
CA LEU A 143 14.59 52.82 17.84
C LEU A 143 14.88 51.71 16.79
N PRO A 144 15.99 50.97 16.87
CA PRO A 144 16.23 49.88 15.95
C PRO A 144 15.35 48.70 16.36
N LEU A 145 14.18 48.55 15.73
CA LEU A 145 13.43 47.31 15.81
C LEU A 145 14.20 46.23 15.03
N SER A 146 14.97 45.44 15.78
CA SER A 146 15.42 44.12 15.38
C SER A 146 14.25 43.31 14.80
N PRO A 147 14.45 42.53 13.72
CA PRO A 147 13.40 41.64 13.22
C PRO A 147 12.98 40.67 14.33
N PRO A 148 11.69 40.28 14.43
CA PRO A 148 11.30 39.20 15.32
C PRO A 148 12.04 37.94 14.87
N GLN A 149 12.98 37.49 15.70
CA GLN A 149 13.55 36.14 15.60
C GLN A 149 12.41 35.16 15.86
N TYR A 150 11.76 34.68 14.80
CA TYR A 150 10.90 33.52 14.89
C TYR A 150 11.78 32.30 15.13
N ASP A 151 11.97 31.95 16.40
CA ASP A 151 12.57 30.69 16.78
C ASP A 151 11.59 29.56 16.43
N THR A 152 11.80 28.96 15.26
CA THR A 152 10.98 27.85 14.73
C THR A 152 11.61 26.49 15.05
N SER A 153 12.47 26.41 16.07
CA SER A 153 13.12 25.17 16.44
C SER A 153 12.19 24.24 17.24
N LEU A 154 11.41 23.42 16.53
CA LEU A 154 10.76 22.23 17.10
C LEU A 154 11.82 21.16 17.40
N ARG A 155 12.30 21.11 18.65
CA ARG A 155 13.09 19.98 19.16
C ARG A 155 12.17 18.79 19.42
N LEU A 156 12.03 17.93 18.41
CA LEU A 156 11.44 16.61 18.58
C LEU A 156 12.42 15.77 19.43
N GLY A 157 12.07 15.57 20.70
CA GLY A 157 12.74 14.60 21.55
C GLY A 157 12.63 13.21 20.91
N LEU A 158 13.77 12.60 20.60
CA LEU A 158 13.82 11.21 20.18
C LEU A 158 13.31 10.32 21.33
N PRO A 159 12.43 9.33 21.07
CA PRO A 159 12.23 8.26 22.02
C PRO A 159 13.53 7.45 22.10
N VAL A 160 14.17 7.50 23.27
CA VAL A 160 15.24 6.56 23.61
C VAL A 160 14.59 5.19 23.75
N HIS A 161 14.67 4.39 22.69
CA HIS A 161 14.56 2.94 22.85
C HIS A 161 15.92 2.42 23.29
N THR A 162 16.13 2.31 24.61
CA THR A 162 17.13 1.37 25.13
C THR A 162 16.54 -0.02 24.98
N GLY A 163 17.13 -0.81 24.09
CA GLY A 163 16.95 -2.25 24.09
C GLY A 163 17.80 -2.89 25.19
N SER A 164 17.17 -3.76 25.98
CA SER A 164 17.64 -5.09 26.41
C SER A 164 16.56 -5.71 27.30
#